data_AF-A0A849ZFQ7-F1
#
_entry.id   AF-A0A849ZFQ7-F1
#
_cell.length_a   1.000
_cell.length_b   1.000
_cell.length_c   1.000
_cell.angle_alpha   90.00
_cell.angle_beta   90.00
_cell.angle_gamma   90.00
#
_symmetry.space_group_name_H-M   'P 1'
#
loop_
_entity.id
_entity.type
_entity.pdbx_description
1 polymer ?
#
loop_
_entity_poly.entity_id
_entity_poly.type
_entity_poly.pdbx_seq_one_letter_code
_entity_poly.pdbx_strand_id
1 'polypeptide(L)'
;MSQTVEAIGVYPFEGSVEPCHVVELVVHGADGDFPIFDFTQERPGLPQTKWRMPHCAKIMDATGTKVLADAAGTCDQIDLWLGDVRLAFYFHHLDPSLPFRTPFGEVALPPVAPLPERLRGLEYVEDFRG
;
A
#
# COMPACT_ATOMS: atom_id res chain seq x y z
N MET A 1 -1.04 -12.56 19.03
CA MET A 1 -2.27 -12.34 18.25
C MET A 1 -1.90 -12.55 16.80
N SER A 2 -2.81 -12.97 15.92
CA SER A 2 -2.49 -13.07 14.49
C SER A 2 -2.67 -11.70 13.85
N GLN A 3 -1.72 -11.26 13.04
CA GLN A 3 -1.87 -10.05 12.23
C GLN A 3 -2.93 -10.25 11.15
N THR A 4 -3.68 -9.21 10.83
CA THR A 4 -4.67 -9.18 9.75
C THR A 4 -4.56 -7.89 8.96
N VAL A 5 -5.06 -7.89 7.72
CA VAL A 5 -5.07 -6.71 6.85
C VAL A 5 -6.50 -6.33 6.50
N GLU A 6 -6.83 -5.06 6.68
CA GLU A 6 -8.06 -4.43 6.19
C GLU A 6 -7.72 -3.48 5.05
N ALA A 7 -8.29 -3.71 3.86
CA ALA A 7 -8.20 -2.77 2.75
C ALA A 7 -9.27 -1.69 2.93
N ILE A 8 -8.84 -0.44 3.16
CA ILE A 8 -9.71 0.70 3.45
C ILE A 8 -10.26 1.31 2.16
N GLY A 9 -9.43 1.41 1.13
CA GLY A 9 -9.83 2.02 -0.12
C GLY A 9 -8.84 1.83 -1.25
N VAL A 10 -9.37 1.88 -2.47
CA VAL A 10 -8.63 1.89 -3.72
C VAL A 10 -9.10 3.08 -4.51
N TYR A 11 -8.17 3.94 -4.92
CA TYR A 11 -8.50 5.22 -5.53
C TYR A 11 -7.70 5.42 -6.81
N PRO A 12 -8.30 5.86 -7.93
CA PRO A 12 -7.54 6.13 -9.15
C PRO A 12 -6.58 7.30 -8.91
N PHE A 13 -5.39 7.19 -9.48
CA PHE A 13 -4.38 8.25 -9.47
C PHE A 13 -3.99 8.64 -10.89
N GLU A 14 -4.33 9.88 -11.26
CA GLU A 14 -4.13 10.41 -12.61
C GLU A 14 -2.76 11.09 -12.81
N GLY A 15 -1.95 11.18 -11.75
CA GLY A 15 -0.62 11.82 -11.80
C GLY A 15 0.51 10.92 -12.33
N SER A 16 0.18 9.73 -12.84
CA SER A 16 1.13 8.75 -13.39
C SER A 16 0.84 8.51 -14.88
N VAL A 17 1.89 8.30 -15.68
CA VAL A 17 1.74 7.93 -17.11
C VAL A 17 1.08 6.55 -17.28
N GLU A 18 1.41 5.61 -16.40
CA GLU A 18 0.79 4.28 -16.39
C GLU A 18 -0.45 4.26 -15.47
N PRO A 19 -1.45 3.39 -15.72
CA PRO A 19 -2.57 3.18 -14.81
C PRO A 19 -2.09 2.94 -13.38
N CYS A 20 -2.54 3.78 -12.45
CA CYS A 20 -2.07 3.78 -11.08
C CYS A 20 -3.25 4.00 -10.12
N HIS A 21 -3.17 3.36 -8.96
CA HIS A 21 -4.10 3.57 -7.87
C HIS A 21 -3.35 3.91 -6.60
N VAL A 22 -3.95 4.74 -5.74
CA VAL A 22 -3.60 4.79 -4.33
C VAL A 22 -4.38 3.68 -3.63
N VAL A 23 -3.66 2.81 -2.93
CA VAL A 23 -4.22 1.79 -2.05
C VAL A 23 -3.98 2.22 -0.61
N GLU A 24 -5.03 2.17 0.19
CA GLU A 24 -4.99 2.43 1.62
C GLU A 24 -5.40 1.18 2.39
N LEU A 25 -4.62 0.81 3.41
CA LEU A 25 -4.87 -0.36 4.23
C LEU A 25 -4.46 -0.16 5.68
N VAL A 26 -4.94 -1.03 6.57
CA VAL A 26 -4.50 -1.14 7.96
C VAL A 26 -4.00 -2.56 8.20
N VAL A 27 -2.81 -2.69 8.77
CA VAL A 27 -2.31 -3.95 9.35
C VAL A 27 -2.63 -3.91 10.84
N HIS A 28 -3.48 -4.81 11.31
CA HIS A 28 -3.87 -4.88 12.70
C HIS A 28 -2.92 -5.75 13.52
N GLY A 29 -2.60 -5.29 14.72
CA GLY A 29 -1.81 -6.07 15.67
C GLY A 29 -0.39 -6.40 15.20
N ALA A 30 0.23 -5.52 14.42
CA ALA A 30 1.64 -5.62 14.07
C ALA A 30 2.50 -5.61 15.35
N ASP A 31 3.50 -6.49 15.40
CA ASP A 31 4.43 -6.64 16.52
C ASP A 31 5.88 -6.29 16.13
N GLY A 32 6.05 -5.72 14.94
CA GLY A 32 7.33 -5.34 14.34
C GLY A 32 7.13 -4.91 12.89
N ASP A 33 8.24 -4.60 12.22
CA ASP A 33 8.23 -4.34 10.79
C ASP A 33 7.81 -5.57 10.01
N PHE A 34 7.32 -5.34 8.80
CA PHE A 34 6.88 -6.40 7.91
C PHE A 34 7.27 -6.08 6.47
N PRO A 35 7.45 -7.09 5.61
CA PRO A 35 7.98 -6.89 4.27
C PRO A 35 6.97 -6.17 3.38
N ILE A 36 6.99 -4.84 3.38
CA ILE A 36 6.02 -4.02 2.62
C ILE A 36 6.05 -4.32 1.12
N PHE A 37 7.18 -4.78 0.59
CA PHE A 37 7.30 -5.16 -0.82
C PHE A 37 6.60 -6.47 -1.18
N ASP A 38 6.14 -7.24 -0.19
CA ASP A 38 5.36 -8.46 -0.40
C ASP A 38 3.86 -8.19 -0.54
N PHE A 39 3.42 -6.93 -0.37
CA PHE A 39 2.07 -6.50 -0.75
C PHE A 39 1.96 -6.42 -2.27
N THR A 40 1.52 -7.50 -2.89
CA THR A 40 1.63 -7.69 -4.33
C THR A 40 0.30 -8.13 -4.93
N GLN A 41 0.21 -8.04 -6.25
CA GLN A 41 -0.89 -8.66 -6.99
C GLN A 41 -0.32 -9.52 -8.08
N GLU A 42 -0.89 -10.72 -8.22
CA GLU A 42 -0.51 -11.64 -9.27
C GLU A 42 -0.70 -11.01 -10.64
N ARG A 43 0.31 -11.18 -11.49
CA ARG A 43 0.20 -10.92 -12.93
C ARG A 43 0.19 -12.26 -13.65
N PRO A 44 -0.96 -12.68 -14.22
CA PRO A 44 -1.08 -13.96 -14.87
C PRO A 44 0.01 -14.20 -15.91
N GLY A 45 0.67 -15.36 -15.82
CA GLY A 45 1.73 -15.77 -16.75
C GLY A 45 3.12 -15.16 -16.48
N LEU A 46 3.28 -14.35 -15.42
CA LEU A 46 4.57 -13.81 -15.01
C LEU A 46 5.04 -14.39 -13.66
N PRO A 47 6.35 -14.62 -13.48
CA PRO A 47 6.89 -15.02 -12.18
C PRO A 47 6.67 -13.90 -11.14
N GLN A 48 6.60 -14.27 -9.86
CA GLN A 48 6.37 -13.33 -8.75
C GLN A 48 7.38 -12.18 -8.71
N THR A 49 8.62 -12.40 -9.15
CA THR A 49 9.65 -11.36 -9.28
C THR A 49 9.32 -10.26 -10.29
N LYS A 50 8.24 -10.42 -11.07
CA LYS A 50 7.70 -9.44 -12.03
C LYS A 50 6.33 -8.91 -11.63
N TRP A 51 5.82 -9.32 -10.48
CA TRP A 51 4.60 -8.75 -9.92
C TRP A 51 4.85 -7.32 -9.46
N ARG A 52 3.77 -6.55 -9.40
CA ARG A 52 3.84 -5.16 -8.94
C ARG A 52 3.81 -5.16 -7.41
N MET A 53 4.47 -4.17 -6.85
CA MET A 53 4.66 -3.97 -5.41
C MET A 53 4.32 -2.51 -5.07
N PRO A 54 4.19 -2.15 -3.79
CA PRO A 54 3.87 -0.79 -3.40
C PRO A 54 4.96 0.18 -3.82
N HIS A 55 4.54 1.36 -4.26
CA HIS A 55 5.40 2.46 -4.65
C HIS A 55 5.16 3.67 -3.76
N CYS A 56 6.24 4.37 -3.38
CA CYS A 56 6.20 5.52 -2.46
C CYS A 56 5.33 5.29 -1.21
N ALA A 57 5.47 4.13 -0.57
CA ALA A 57 4.63 3.77 0.56
C ALA A 57 4.86 4.66 1.79
N LYS A 58 3.76 5.15 2.36
CA LYS A 58 3.73 6.03 3.52
C LYS A 58 3.05 5.35 4.71
N ILE A 59 3.61 5.55 5.90
CA ILE A 59 2.95 5.24 7.17
C ILE A 59 2.10 6.45 7.55
N MET A 60 0.84 6.21 7.87
CA MET A 60 -0.16 7.24 8.17
C MET A 60 -0.54 7.22 9.65
N ASP A 61 -1.08 8.33 10.16
CA ASP A 61 -1.79 8.34 11.43
C ASP A 61 -3.05 7.47 11.39
N ALA A 62 -3.64 7.19 12.56
CA ALA A 62 -4.80 6.30 12.67
C ALA A 62 -6.00 6.74 11.80
N THR A 63 -6.14 8.05 11.56
CA THR A 63 -7.19 8.68 10.76
C THR A 63 -6.88 8.78 9.27
N GLY A 64 -5.66 8.46 8.84
CA GLY A 64 -5.21 8.55 7.46
C GLY A 64 -5.13 9.99 6.93
N THR A 65 -4.97 10.96 7.83
CA THR A 65 -4.93 12.40 7.53
C THR A 65 -3.51 12.97 7.51
N LYS A 66 -2.56 12.30 8.17
CA LYS A 66 -1.18 12.76 8.27
C LYS A 66 -0.22 11.64 7.91
N VAL A 67 0.78 11.95 7.09
CA VAL A 67 1.95 11.10 6.87
C VAL A 67 2.85 11.19 8.09
N LEU A 68 3.15 10.04 8.70
CA LEU A 68 4.10 9.92 9.80
C LEU A 68 5.52 9.71 9.28
N ALA A 69 5.68 8.88 8.24
CA ALA A 69 6.98 8.59 7.64
C ALA A 69 6.87 7.91 6.26
N ASP A 70 8.00 7.85 5.56
CA ASP A 70 8.24 6.97 4.40
C ASP A 70 8.57 5.55 4.87
N ALA A 71 7.77 4.55 4.48
CA ALA A 71 7.92 3.18 4.97
C ALA A 71 9.27 2.53 4.59
N ALA A 72 9.85 2.92 3.45
CA ALA A 72 11.15 2.42 3.01
C ALA A 72 12.33 2.88 3.88
N GLY A 73 12.15 3.92 4.71
CA GLY A 73 13.21 4.56 5.51
C GLY A 73 13.08 4.37 7.01
N THR A 74 12.17 3.51 7.50
CA THR A 74 11.78 3.44 8.92
C THR A 74 12.26 2.17 9.64
N CYS A 75 13.32 1.52 9.16
CA CYS A 75 13.81 0.26 9.76
C CYS A 75 14.35 0.44 11.19
N ASP A 76 14.66 1.66 11.62
CA ASP A 76 15.11 2.02 12.97
C ASP A 76 14.00 2.60 13.86
N GLN A 77 12.81 2.82 13.33
CA GLN A 77 11.67 3.44 14.01
C GLN A 77 10.59 2.41 14.35
N ILE A 78 10.95 1.45 15.21
CA ILE A 78 10.11 0.30 15.59
C ILE A 78 8.71 0.73 16.05
N ASP A 79 8.60 1.84 16.80
CA ASP A 79 7.32 2.32 17.32
C ASP A 79 6.28 2.64 16.22
N LEU A 80 6.71 2.94 14.98
CA LEU A 80 5.81 3.16 13.85
C LEU A 80 5.18 1.87 13.30
N TRP A 81 5.72 0.71 13.68
CA TRP A 81 5.32 -0.61 13.20
C TRP A 81 4.61 -1.45 14.26
N LEU A 82 4.31 -0.89 15.42
CA LEU A 82 3.61 -1.59 16.50
C LEU A 82 2.12 -1.26 16.53
N GLY A 83 1.28 -2.26 16.78
CA GLY A 83 -0.16 -2.12 16.86
C GLY A 83 -0.83 -2.02 15.49
N ASP A 84 -1.73 -1.06 15.33
CA ASP A 84 -2.46 -0.85 14.09
C ASP A 84 -1.70 0.13 13.18
N VAL A 85 -1.14 -0.40 12.10
CA VAL A 85 -0.29 0.35 11.16
C VAL A 85 -1.11 0.67 9.92
N ARG A 86 -1.44 1.95 9.73
CA ARG A 86 -2.11 2.44 8.52
C ARG A 86 -1.08 2.77 7.45
N LEU A 87 -1.28 2.24 6.25
CA LEU A 87 -0.44 2.48 5.08
C LEU A 87 -1.23 3.10 3.94
N ALA A 88 -0.58 3.97 3.19
CA ALA A 88 -1.05 4.42 1.88
C ALA A 88 0.11 4.37 0.88
N PHE A 89 -0.14 3.81 -0.30
CA PHE A 89 0.89 3.65 -1.33
C PHE A 89 0.30 3.66 -2.73
N TYR A 90 1.15 3.91 -3.72
CA TYR A 90 0.80 3.84 -5.13
C TYR A 90 0.99 2.42 -5.64
N PHE A 91 0.12 1.97 -6.54
CA PHE A 91 0.18 0.65 -7.14
C PHE A 91 -0.19 0.70 -8.62
N HIS A 92 0.78 0.41 -9.49
CA HIS A 92 0.59 0.43 -10.94
C HIS A 92 -0.05 -0.85 -11.45
N HIS A 93 -0.93 -0.72 -12.44
CA HIS A 93 -1.65 -1.83 -13.09
C HIS A 93 -2.42 -2.73 -12.12
N LEU A 94 -2.97 -2.14 -11.05
CA LEU A 94 -3.84 -2.85 -10.12
C LEU A 94 -5.13 -3.28 -10.84
N ASP A 95 -5.50 -4.55 -10.66
CA ASP A 95 -6.79 -5.12 -11.05
C ASP A 95 -7.65 -5.32 -9.79
N PRO A 96 -8.64 -4.46 -9.51
CA PRO A 96 -9.47 -4.59 -8.30
C PRO A 96 -10.35 -5.84 -8.27
N SER A 97 -10.44 -6.61 -9.37
CA SER A 97 -11.19 -7.87 -9.43
C SER A 97 -10.41 -9.09 -8.93
N LEU A 98 -9.09 -8.94 -8.73
CA LEU A 98 -8.22 -10.02 -8.26
C LEU A 98 -7.85 -9.85 -6.78
N PRO A 99 -7.63 -10.94 -6.03
CA PRO A 99 -7.13 -10.88 -4.66
C PRO A 99 -5.81 -10.09 -4.58
N PHE A 100 -5.65 -9.33 -3.50
CA PHE A 100 -4.41 -8.65 -3.18
C PHE A 100 -3.64 -9.47 -2.17
N ARG A 101 -2.39 -9.80 -2.47
CA ARG A 101 -1.54 -10.59 -1.59
C ARG A 101 -0.82 -9.69 -0.61
N THR A 102 -0.76 -10.13 0.63
CA THR A 102 -0.07 -9.44 1.72
C THR A 102 0.83 -10.44 2.46
N PRO A 103 1.76 -9.97 3.29
CA PRO A 103 2.54 -10.85 4.17
C PRO A 103 1.68 -11.74 5.08
N PHE A 104 0.41 -11.36 5.30
CA PHE A 104 -0.51 -11.99 6.24
C PHE A 104 -1.65 -12.75 5.55
N GLY A 105 -1.55 -12.96 4.24
CA GLY A 105 -2.55 -13.67 3.44
C GLY A 105 -3.18 -12.80 2.35
N GLU A 106 -4.20 -13.35 1.69
CA GLU A 106 -4.94 -12.64 0.64
C GLU A 106 -6.07 -11.79 1.24
N VAL A 107 -6.22 -10.58 0.72
CA VAL A 107 -7.30 -9.65 1.07
C VAL A 107 -8.05 -9.24 -0.19
N ALA A 108 -9.38 -9.16 -0.09
CA ALA A 108 -10.20 -8.59 -1.16
C ALA A 108 -10.08 -7.06 -1.12
N LEU A 109 -9.93 -6.44 -2.28
CA LEU A 109 -9.92 -4.98 -2.37
C LEU A 109 -11.36 -4.45 -2.42
N PRO A 110 -11.65 -3.31 -1.78
CA PRO A 110 -12.94 -2.66 -1.95
C PRO A 110 -13.10 -2.15 -3.39
N PRO A 111 -14.34 -1.85 -3.82
CA PRO A 111 -14.58 -1.19 -5.10
C PRO A 111 -13.80 0.12 -5.20
N VAL A 112 -13.33 0.41 -6.42
CA VAL A 112 -12.62 1.67 -6.71
C VAL A 112 -13.54 2.86 -6.43
N ALA A 113 -13.03 3.84 -5.68
CA ALA A 113 -13.74 5.05 -5.30
C ALA A 113 -12.92 6.31 -5.65
N PRO A 114 -13.52 7.51 -5.74
CA PRO A 114 -12.77 8.74 -5.96
C PRO A 114 -11.72 8.99 -4.87
N LEU A 115 -10.55 9.54 -5.25
CA LEU A 115 -9.47 9.86 -4.32
C LEU A 115 -9.94 10.90 -3.27
N PRO A 116 -9.95 10.55 -1.98
CA PRO A 116 -10.38 11.47 -0.93
C PRO A 116 -9.38 12.62 -0.78
N GLU A 117 -9.88 13.81 -0.43
CA GLU A 117 -9.08 15.03 -0.37
C GLU A 117 -7.89 14.92 0.58
N ARG A 118 -8.05 14.21 1.72
CA ARG A 118 -6.97 13.96 2.69
C ARG A 118 -5.76 13.21 2.12
N LEU A 119 -5.93 12.47 1.01
CA LEU A 119 -4.86 11.72 0.37
C LEU A 119 -4.27 12.42 -0.87
N ARG A 120 -4.83 13.56 -1.30
CA ARG A 120 -4.34 14.28 -2.49
C ARG A 120 -2.92 14.84 -2.33
N GLY A 121 -2.47 15.04 -1.08
CA GLY A 121 -1.13 15.52 -0.77
C GLY A 121 -0.06 14.42 -0.68
N LEU A 122 -0.40 13.15 -0.95
CA LEU A 122 0.60 12.09 -0.98
C LEU A 122 1.62 12.35 -2.10
N GLU A 123 2.89 12.31 -1.77
CA GLU A 123 3.95 12.51 -2.75
C GLU A 123 4.09 11.28 -3.65
N TYR A 124 4.03 11.51 -4.96
CA TYR A 124 4.36 10.52 -5.98
C TYR A 124 5.69 10.91 -6.62
N VAL A 125 6.64 9.97 -6.65
CA VAL A 125 7.91 10.15 -7.34
C VAL A 125 7.95 9.15 -8.49
N GLU A 126 8.07 9.60 -9.73
CA GLU A 126 8.29 8.66 -10.83
C GLU A 126 9.67 8.00 -10.68
N ASP A 127 9.68 6.66 -10.69
CA ASP A 127 10.91 5.90 -10.86
C ASP A 127 11.38 6.15 -12.31
N PHE A 128 12.21 7.16 -12.53
CA PHE A 128 12.92 7.36 -13.81
C PHE A 128 13.92 6.22 -14.00
N ARG A 129 13.44 5.05 -14.38
CA ARG A 129 14.28 3.99 -14.94
C ARG A 129 14.40 4.26 -16.44
N GLY A 130 15.36 5.13 -16.77
CA GLY A 130 15.93 5.21 -18.12
C GLY A 130 16.74 3.96 -18.46
#